data_AF-Q01ZR6-F1
#
_entry.id   AF-Q01ZR6-F1
#
_cell.length_a   1.000
_cell.length_b   1.000
_cell.length_c   1.000
_cell.angle_alpha   90.00
_cell.angle_beta   90.00
_cell.angle_gamma   90.00
#
_symmetry.space_group_name_H-M   'P 1'
#
loop_
_entity.id
_entity.type
_entity.pdbx_description
1 polymer ?
#
loop_
_entity_poly.entity_id
_entity_poly.type
_entity_poly.pdbx_seq_one_letter_code
_entity_poly.pdbx_strand_id
1 'polypeptide(L)'
;MTDSSFLSNLIGKRVRVVCKDPVDCGDIPVLILREISPLGIVGEAGTEQHFFPWTEVVEITASPEIRVGDELALAVFADSEP
;
A
#
# COMPACT_ATOMS: atom_id res chain seq x y z
N MET A 1 4.59 21.33 -8.81
CA MET A 1 4.22 19.98 -9.30
C MET A 1 5.29 19.04 -8.83
N THR A 2 5.04 18.34 -7.74
CA THR A 2 5.91 17.30 -7.18
C THR A 2 5.70 16.03 -8.01
N ASP A 3 6.31 16.00 -9.20
CA ASP A 3 6.52 14.77 -9.95
C ASP A 3 7.56 13.94 -9.20
N SER A 4 7.14 13.38 -8.08
CA SER A 4 8.00 12.56 -7.23
C SER A 4 8.22 11.25 -7.96
N SER A 5 9.41 11.07 -8.54
CA SER A 5 9.80 9.88 -9.29
C SER A 5 9.58 8.59 -8.48
N PHE A 6 9.58 8.71 -7.15
CA PHE A 6 9.21 7.66 -6.23
C PHE A 6 7.76 7.21 -6.42
N LEU A 7 6.79 8.13 -6.40
CA LEU A 7 5.37 7.81 -6.53
C LEU A 7 5.08 7.20 -7.90
N SER A 8 5.65 7.76 -8.97
CA SER A 8 5.48 7.22 -10.32
C SER A 8 6.00 5.78 -10.45
N ASN A 9 7.03 5.40 -9.69
CA ASN A 9 7.54 4.03 -9.62
C ASN A 9 6.66 3.09 -8.78
N LEU A 10 5.66 3.61 -8.06
CA LEU A 10 4.67 2.79 -7.37
C LEU A 10 3.48 2.40 -8.25
N ILE A 11 3.33 3.01 -9.42
CA ILE A 11 2.25 2.66 -10.37
C ILE A 11 2.37 1.17 -10.74
N GLY A 12 1.28 0.44 -10.59
CA GLY A 12 1.16 -1.01 -10.78
C GLY A 12 1.57 -1.85 -9.57
N LYS A 13 2.08 -1.26 -8.48
CA LYS A 13 2.51 -1.97 -7.27
C LYS A 13 1.44 -1.92 -6.18
N ARG A 14 1.52 -2.87 -5.26
CA ARG A 14 0.75 -2.84 -4.01
C ARG A 14 1.29 -1.76 -3.10
N VAL A 15 0.43 -0.86 -2.66
CA VAL A 15 0.74 0.20 -1.71
C VAL A 15 -0.28 0.21 -0.59
N ARG A 16 0.16 0.66 0.58
CA ARG A 16 -0.69 1.02 1.70
C ARG A 16 -0.83 2.54 1.69
N VAL A 17 -2.06 3.00 1.77
CA VAL A 17 -2.40 4.42 1.86
C VAL A 17 -2.87 4.69 3.27
N VAL A 18 -2.25 5.66 3.95
CA VAL A 18 -2.66 6.13 5.26
C VAL A 18 -3.31 7.48 5.08
N CYS A 19 -4.49 7.65 5.64
CA CYS A 19 -5.26 8.88 5.53
C CYS A 19 -5.44 9.55 6.89
N LYS A 20 -5.75 10.85 6.86
CA LYS A 20 -5.98 11.66 8.07
C LYS A 20 -7.10 11.07 8.91
N ASP A 21 -8.20 10.77 8.24
CA ASP A 21 -9.37 10.14 8.83
C ASP A 21 -9.51 8.71 8.31
N PRO A 22 -9.51 7.69 9.18
CA PRO A 22 -9.60 6.28 8.78
C PRO A 22 -10.97 5.94 8.15
N VAL A 23 -11.98 6.77 8.37
CA VAL A 23 -13.31 6.61 7.78
C VAL A 23 -13.29 6.96 6.29
N ASP A 24 -12.53 7.97 5.88
CA ASP A 24 -12.49 8.45 4.50
C ASP A 24 -11.76 7.50 3.54
N CYS A 25 -10.80 6.73 4.05
CA CYS A 25 -10.08 5.73 3.27
C CYS A 25 -10.60 4.31 3.42
N GLY A 26 -11.56 4.13 4.33
CA GLY A 26 -12.08 2.82 4.72
C GLY A 26 -11.00 1.92 5.35
N ASP A 27 -11.44 0.75 5.82
CA ASP A 27 -10.56 -0.35 6.22
C ASP A 27 -9.91 -1.01 4.98
N ILE A 28 -9.31 -0.23 4.07
CA ILE A 28 -8.61 -0.75 2.88
C ILE A 28 -7.12 -0.90 3.24
N PRO A 29 -6.64 -2.11 3.57
CA PRO A 29 -5.30 -2.27 4.13
C PRO A 29 -4.18 -2.10 3.08
N VAL A 30 -4.45 -2.51 1.83
CA VAL A 30 -3.49 -2.54 0.70
C VAL A 30 -4.27 -2.48 -0.61
N LEU A 31 -3.79 -1.70 -1.57
CA LEU A 31 -4.38 -1.53 -2.90
C LEU A 31 -3.30 -1.49 -3.99
N ILE A 32 -3.67 -1.74 -5.24
CA ILE A 32 -2.75 -1.60 -6.38
C ILE A 32 -2.84 -0.16 -6.88
N LEU A 33 -1.73 0.59 -6.86
CA LEU A 33 -1.72 1.95 -7.36
C LEU A 33 -1.91 1.93 -8.89
N ARG A 34 -2.94 2.59 -9.40
CA ARG A 34 -3.25 2.64 -10.84
C ARG A 34 -2.84 3.95 -11.48
N GLU A 35 -3.14 5.05 -10.81
CA GLU A 35 -2.91 6.39 -11.36
C GLU A 35 -2.47 7.36 -10.27
N ILE A 36 -1.63 8.30 -10.68
CA ILE A 36 -1.28 9.49 -9.91
C ILE A 36 -1.70 10.71 -10.72
N SER A 37 -2.50 11.57 -10.09
CA SER A 37 -2.98 12.80 -10.68
C SER A 37 -2.62 13.99 -9.77
N PRO A 38 -2.73 15.23 -10.28
CA PRO A 38 -2.57 16.42 -9.44
C PRO A 38 -3.59 16.53 -8.29
N LEU A 39 -4.71 15.80 -8.36
CA LEU A 39 -5.78 15.84 -7.35
C LEU A 39 -5.62 14.75 -6.29
N GLY A 40 -4.98 13.64 -6.62
CA GLY A 40 -4.84 12.50 -5.72
C GLY A 40 -4.29 11.27 -6.42
N ILE A 41 -4.51 10.12 -5.81
CA ILE A 41 -4.17 8.81 -6.37
C ILE A 41 -5.41 7.97 -6.60
N VAL A 42 -5.34 7.07 -7.57
CA VAL A 42 -6.34 6.02 -7.77
C VAL A 42 -5.71 4.68 -7.45
N GLY A 43 -6.38 3.96 -6.54
CA GLY A 43 -6.03 2.62 -6.12
C GLY A 43 -7.08 1.60 -6.51
N GLU A 44 -6.68 0.35 -6.76
CA GLU A 44 -7.59 -0.76 -7.00
C GLU A 44 -7.54 -1.75 -5.84
N ALA A 45 -8.70 -2.08 -5.27
CA ALA A 45 -8.88 -3.08 -4.22
C ALA A 45 -9.89 -4.12 -4.71
N GLY A 46 -9.42 -5.30 -5.08
CA GLY A 46 -10.27 -6.34 -5.67
C GLY A 46 -10.78 -5.91 -7.06
N THR A 47 -12.09 -5.75 -7.20
CA THR A 47 -12.73 -5.29 -8.45
C THR A 47 -13.12 -3.81 -8.44
N GLU A 48 -12.88 -3.11 -7.32
CA GLU A 48 -13.29 -1.72 -7.14
C GLU A 48 -12.09 -0.78 -7.24
N GLN A 49 -12.33 0.39 -7.82
CA GLN A 49 -11.37 1.48 -7.87
C GLN A 49 -11.75 2.54 -6.84
N HIS A 50 -10.76 3.01 -6.10
CA HIS A 50 -10.89 3.99 -5.03
C HIS A 50 -10.01 5.19 -5.35
N PHE A 51 -10.57 6.39 -5.21
CA PHE A 51 -9.86 7.64 -5.37
C PHE A 51 -9.53 8.24 -4.00
N PHE A 52 -8.26 8.61 -3.81
CA PHE A 52 -7.76 9.21 -2.58
C PHE A 52 -7.18 10.60 -2.87
N PRO A 53 -7.86 11.68 -2.45
CA PRO A 53 -7.38 13.04 -2.68
C PRO A 53 -6.13 13.32 -1.82
N TRP A 54 -5.20 14.12 -2.35
CA TRP A 54 -3.99 14.51 -1.60
C TRP A 54 -4.27 15.25 -0.30
N THR A 55 -5.45 15.85 -0.16
CA THR A 55 -5.87 16.50 1.08
C THR A 55 -6.05 15.52 2.22
N GLU A 56 -6.39 14.27 1.93
CA GLU A 56 -6.66 13.23 2.92
C GLU A 56 -5.48 12.26 3.09
N VAL A 57 -4.65 12.08 2.05
CA VAL A 57 -3.48 11.20 2.10
C VAL A 57 -2.38 11.78 2.99
N VAL A 58 -1.99 11.02 4.01
CA VAL A 58 -0.88 11.32 4.92
C VAL A 58 0.39 10.61 4.49
N GLU A 59 0.29 9.33 4.14
CA GLU A 59 1.44 8.51 3.77
C GLU A 59 1.07 7.50 2.69
N ILE A 60 2.01 7.24 1.78
CA ILE A 60 1.94 6.14 0.82
C ILE A 60 3.20 5.31 0.98
N THR A 61 3.01 4.05 1.34
CA THR A 61 4.11 3.12 1.57
C THR A 61 3.96 1.92 0.64
N ALA A 62 5.03 1.55 -0.04
CA ALA A 62 5.07 0.34 -0.84
C ALA A 62 4.81 -0.86 0.08
N SER A 63 3.74 -1.62 -0.18
CA SER A 63 3.54 -2.88 0.54
C SER A 63 4.39 -3.94 -0.14
N PRO A 64 5.29 -4.61 0.59
CA PRO A 64 5.98 -5.76 0.01
C PRO A 64 4.93 -6.73 -0.51
N GLU A 65 5.12 -7.24 -1.72
CA GLU A 65 4.32 -8.36 -2.18
C GLU A 65 4.57 -9.48 -1.18
N ILE A 66 3.61 -9.74 -0.28
CA ILE A 66 3.62 -10.98 0.47
C ILE A 66 3.50 -12.07 -0.59
N ARG A 67 4.65 -12.63 -0.97
CA ARG A 67 4.72 -13.92 -1.63
C ARG A 67 4.12 -14.86 -0.61
N VAL A 68 2.83 -15.17 -0.78
CA VAL A 68 2.14 -16.26 -0.09
C VAL A 68 2.89 -17.53 -0.49
N GLY A 69 3.94 -17.84 0.27
CA GLY A 69 5.00 -18.76 -0.14
C GLY A 69 6.26 -18.67 0.73
N ASP A 70 6.49 -17.57 1.46
CA ASP A 70 7.67 -17.43 2.35
C ASP A 70 7.31 -17.35 3.86
N GLU A 71 6.02 -17.45 4.21
CA GLU A 71 5.57 -17.40 5.62
C GLU A 71 5.64 -18.76 6.35
N LEU A 72 6.43 -19.71 5.84
CA LEU A 72 6.76 -20.96 6.55
C LEU A 72 8.20 -20.99 7.09
N ALA A 73 8.99 -19.94 6.93
CA ALA A 73 10.41 -19.93 7.32
C ALA A 73 10.74 -19.23 8.64
N LEU A 74 9.77 -18.93 9.51
CA LEU A 74 10.02 -18.20 10.77
C LEU A 74 9.51 -18.89 12.05
N ALA A 75 9.27 -20.19 11.99
CA ALA A 75 8.92 -21.01 13.17
C ALA A 75 9.96 -22.10 13.52
N VAL A 76 11.20 -22.00 13.01
CA VAL A 76 12.31 -22.90 13.38
C VAL A 76 13.52 -22.08 13.79
N PHE A 77 13.43 -21.45 14.95
CA PHE A 77 14.62 -21.30 15.80
C PHE A 77 14.36 -22.17 17.01
N ALA A 78 14.84 -23.40 16.89
CA ALA A 78 14.93 -24.36 17.95
C ALA A 78 15.80 -23.77 19.07
N ASP A 79 15.16 -23.40 20.18
CA ASP A 79 15.84 -23.22 21.44
C ASP A 79 16.01 -24.62 22.06
N SER A 80 17.09 -25.29 21.66
CA SER A 80 17.63 -26.41 22.43
C SER A 80 18.52 -25.82 23.52
N GLU A 81 18.01 -25.77 24.75
CA GLU A 81 18.83 -25.50 25.94
C GLU A 81 19.86 -26.63 26.17
N PRO A 82 21.03 -26.31 26.78
CA PRO A 82 22.27 -27.10 26.73
C PRO A 82 22.32 -28.38 27.57
#